data_AF-A0A258NKS6-F1
#
_entry.id   AF-A0A258NKS6-F1
#
_cell.length_a   1.000
_cell.length_b   1.000
_cell.length_c   1.000
_cell.angle_alpha   90.00
_cell.angle_beta   90.00
_cell.angle_gamma   90.00
#
_symmetry.space_group_name_H-M   'P 1'
#
loop_
_entity.id
_entity.type
_entity.pdbx_description
1 polymer ?
#
loop_
_entity_poly.entity_id
_entity_poly.type
_entity_poly.pdbx_seq_one_letter_code
_entity_poly.pdbx_strand_id
1 'polypeptide(L)' 'MGSTSDKIKGTTNEAIGNAKQGIGKAVGNDRLQAEGKVQEIKGEGQQA' A
#
# COMPACT_ATOMS: atom_id res chain seq x y z
N MET A 1 -19.10 -13.23 -1.68
CA MET A 1 -18.19 -13.05 -0.53
C MET A 1 -16.80 -13.41 -1.02
N GLY A 2 -15.93 -12.40 -1.17
CA GLY A 2 -14.64 -12.51 -1.85
C GLY A 2 -13.70 -13.50 -1.15
N SER A 3 -13.19 -14.43 -1.94
CA SER A 3 -12.27 -15.49 -1.55
C SER A 3 -11.01 -14.88 -0.93
N THR A 4 -10.39 -15.60 0.01
CA THR A 4 -9.16 -15.29 0.75
C THR A 4 -8.07 -14.51 -0.04
N SER A 5 -7.98 -14.70 -1.36
CA SER A 5 -7.13 -13.91 -2.27
C SER A 5 -7.38 -12.39 -2.26
N ASP A 6 -8.62 -11.91 -2.19
CA ASP A 6 -8.90 -10.46 -2.25
C ASP A 6 -8.51 -9.77 -0.94
N LYS A 7 -8.76 -10.44 0.19
CA LYS A 7 -8.27 -9.99 1.51
C LYS A 7 -6.74 -9.94 1.56
N ILE A 8 -6.08 -10.98 1.06
CA ILE A 8 -4.60 -11.03 0.99
C ILE A 8 -4.05 -9.94 0.06
N LYS A 9 -4.69 -9.69 -1.09
CA LYS A 9 -4.26 -8.62 -2.02
C LYS A 9 -4.40 -7.23 -1.42
N GLY A 10 -5.51 -6.96 -0.72
CA GLY A 10 -5.71 -5.71 0.02
C GLY A 10 -4.61 -5.49 1.07
N THR A 11 -4.36 -6.49 1.92
CA THR A 11 -3.30 -6.43 2.95
C THR A 11 -1.90 -6.32 2.34
N THR A 12 -1.66 -6.93 1.17
CA THR A 12 -0.37 -6.84 0.48
C THR A 12 -0.11 -5.42 -0.05
N ASN A 13 -1.11 -4.78 -0.67
CA ASN A 13 -0.97 -3.42 -1.20
C ASN A 13 -0.77 -2.39 -0.08
N GLU A 14 -1.47 -2.55 1.05
CA GLU A 14 -1.31 -1.72 2.25
C GLU A 14 0.09 -1.87 2.87
N ALA A 15 0.61 -3.09 2.96
CA ALA A 15 1.94 -3.36 3.49
C ALA A 15 3.06 -2.78 2.60
N ILE A 16 2.95 -2.94 1.27
CA ILE A 16 3.92 -2.36 0.33
C ILE A 16 3.83 -0.83 0.36
N GLY A 17 2.61 -0.27 0.47
CA GLY A 17 2.37 1.16 0.61
C GLY A 17 3.10 1.75 1.81
N ASN A 18 2.89 1.16 2.99
CA ASN A 18 3.57 1.54 4.23
C ASN A 18 5.09 1.38 4.13
N ALA A 19 5.58 0.29 3.54
CA ALA A 19 7.01 0.08 3.35
C ALA A 19 7.64 1.17 2.46
N LYS A 20 7.00 1.53 1.34
CA LYS A 20 7.46 2.60 0.44
C LYS A 20 7.44 3.96 1.12
N GLN A 21 6.42 4.26 1.92
CA GLN A 21 6.39 5.46 2.73
C GLN A 21 7.53 5.50 3.74
N GLY A 22 7.75 4.42 4.49
CA GLY A 22 8.82 4.32 5.48
C GLY A 22 10.20 4.48 4.86
N ILE A 23 10.48 3.76 3.76
CA ILE A 23 11.73 3.87 3.02
C ILE A 23 11.89 5.27 2.44
N GLY A 24 10.86 5.81 1.79
CA GLY A 24 10.87 7.17 1.23
C GLY A 24 11.13 8.24 2.29
N LYS A 25 10.61 8.07 3.51
CA LYS A 25 10.87 8.96 4.65
C LYS A 25 12.30 8.83 5.18
N ALA A 26 12.82 7.60 5.23
CA ALA A 26 14.19 7.34 5.67
C ALA A 26 15.25 7.88 4.69
N VAL A 27 14.98 7.82 3.38
CA VAL A 27 15.93 8.25 2.33
C VAL A 27 15.62 9.64 1.75
N GLY A 28 14.61 10.34 2.27
CA GLY A 28 14.21 11.67 1.79
C GLY A 28 13.69 11.68 0.35
N ASN A 29 12.98 10.62 -0.07
CA ASN A 29 12.43 10.49 -1.41
C ASN A 29 10.90 10.61 -1.40
N ASP A 30 10.43 11.80 -1.79
CA ASP A 30 9.01 12.14 -1.85
C ASP A 30 8.22 11.31 -2.85
N ARG A 31 8.86 10.85 -3.94
CA ARG A 31 8.20 9.96 -4.92
C ARG A 31 7.87 8.62 -4.30
N LEU A 32 8.81 8.03 -3.54
CA LEU A 32 8.58 6.78 -2.85
C LEU A 32 7.46 6.90 -1.81
N GLN A 33 7.38 8.02 -1.09
CA GLN A 33 6.25 8.27 -0.19
C GLN A 33 4.92 8.39 -0.92
N ALA A 34 4.88 9.16 -2.01
CA ALA A 34 3.68 9.35 -2.81
C ALA A 34 3.19 8.02 -3.41
N GLU A 35 4.10 7.21 -3.97
CA GLU A 35 3.76 5.88 -4.49
C GLU A 35 3.21 4.96 -3.42
N GLY A 36 3.79 5.01 -2.21
CA GLY A 36 3.32 4.20 -1.09
C GLY A 36 1.90 4.56 -0.68
N LYS A 37 1.59 5.86 -0.60
CA LYS A 37 0.26 6.40 -0.30
C LYS A 37 -0.79 6.02 -1.36
N VAL A 38 -0.40 6.03 -2.63
CA VAL A 38 -1.28 5.59 -3.72
C VAL A 38 -1.57 4.09 -3.65
N GLN A 39 -0.59 3.27 -3.28
CA GLN A 39 -0.79 1.83 -3.12
C GLN A 39 -1.68 1.49 -1.92
N GLU A 40 -1.54 2.23 -0.82
CA GLU A 40 -2.39 2.11 0.36
C GLU A 40 -3.86 2.37 0.02
N ILE A 41 -4.15 3.52 -0.61
CA ILE A 41 -5.50 3.88 -1.06
C ILE A 41 -6.08 2.83 -2.03
N LYS A 42 -5.24 2.27 -2.91
CA LYS A 42 -5.65 1.21 -3.84
C LYS A 42 -5.95 -0.10 -3.12
N GLY A 43 -5.24 -0.41 -2.03
CA GLY A 43 -5.49 -1.57 -1.16
C GLY A 43 -6.80 -1.43 -0.40
N GLU A 44 -7.05 -0.27 0.22
CA GLU A 44 -8.30 0.04 0.92
C GLU A 44 -9.51 0.03 -0.03
N GLY A 45 -9.38 0.65 -1.21
CA GLY A 45 -10.43 0.66 -2.22
C GLY A 45 -10.73 -0.70 -2.85
N GLN A 46 -9.82 -1.67 -2.73
CA GLN A 46 -10.05 -3.07 -3.13
C GLN A 46 -10.65 -3.93 -2.01
N GLN A 47 -10.59 -3.47 -0.75
CA GLN A 47 -11.22 -4.14 0.37
C GLN A 47 -12.71 -3.80 0.52
N ALA A 48 -13.19 -2.72 -0.13
CA ALA A 48 -14.57 -2.26 -0.13
C ALA A 48 -15.49 -3.03 -1.09
#